data_AF-A0A3M0WIP6-F1
#
_entry.id   AF-A0A3M0WIP6-F1
#
_cell.length_a   1.000
_cell.length_b   1.000
_cell.length_c   1.000
_cell.angle_alpha   90.00
_cell.angle_beta   90.00
_cell.angle_gamma   90.00
#
_symmetry.space_group_name_H-M   'P 1'
#
loop_
_entity.id
_entity.type
_entity.pdbx_description
1 polymer ?
#
loop_
_entity_poly.entity_id
_entity_poly.type
_entity_poly.pdbx_seq_one_letter_code
_entity_poly.pdbx_strand_id
1 'polypeptide(L)'
;MADFTKAGSDRGDFEKQLKHHLISANYTFYSYMAAIDDLTEEELKADLEEYLDQISMEIIPLIKMAETLGEEKFIEKAYKIKDVYNNLIDEIKKRL
;
A
#
# COMPACT_ATOMS: atom_id res chain seq x y z
N MET A 1 -30.66 -16.70 11.65
CA MET A 1 -29.89 -17.42 10.62
C MET A 1 -28.94 -16.40 10.02
N ALA A 2 -27.63 -16.52 10.29
CA ALA A 2 -26.66 -15.58 9.75
C ALA A 2 -26.61 -15.75 8.23
N ASP A 3 -26.75 -14.66 7.50
CA ASP A 3 -26.88 -14.65 6.05
C ASP A 3 -25.49 -14.85 5.40
N PHE A 4 -25.12 -16.11 5.17
CA PHE A 4 -23.80 -16.50 4.66
C PHE A 4 -23.49 -15.95 3.25
N THR A 5 -24.50 -15.41 2.56
CA THR A 5 -24.35 -14.82 1.23
C THR A 5 -23.60 -13.47 1.25
N LYS A 6 -23.76 -12.67 2.31
CA LYS A 6 -23.09 -11.35 2.43
C LYS A 6 -21.60 -11.46 2.74
N ALA A 7 -21.21 -12.42 3.56
CA ALA A 7 -19.81 -12.64 3.94
C ALA A 7 -18.91 -12.99 2.74
N GLY A 8 -19.45 -13.62 1.69
CA GLY A 8 -18.74 -13.87 0.44
C GLY A 8 -18.58 -12.63 -0.45
N SER A 9 -19.55 -11.70 -0.41
CA SER A 9 -19.49 -10.45 -1.17
C SER A 9 -18.42 -9.52 -0.60
N ASP A 10 -18.39 -9.36 0.73
CA ASP A 10 -17.44 -8.48 1.41
C ASP A 10 -15.97 -8.91 1.18
N ARG A 11 -15.73 -10.23 1.13
CA ARG A 11 -14.40 -10.79 0.80
C ARG A 11 -14.01 -10.54 -0.65
N GLY A 12 -14.96 -10.70 -1.58
CA GLY A 12 -14.72 -10.42 -3.00
C GLY A 12 -14.42 -8.95 -3.26
N ASP A 13 -15.09 -8.04 -2.56
CA ASP A 13 -14.85 -6.61 -2.68
C ASP A 13 -13.53 -6.19 -2.04
N PHE A 14 -13.18 -6.76 -0.89
CA PHE A 14 -11.87 -6.55 -0.26
C PHE A 14 -10.72 -7.08 -1.14
N GLU A 15 -10.89 -8.23 -1.78
CA GLU A 15 -9.89 -8.76 -2.72
C GLU A 15 -9.64 -7.81 -3.90
N LYS A 16 -10.70 -7.22 -4.45
CA LYS A 16 -10.59 -6.21 -5.52
C LYS A 16 -9.89 -4.95 -5.01
N GLN A 17 -10.23 -4.49 -3.80
CA GLN A 17 -9.58 -3.34 -3.17
C GLN A 17 -8.08 -3.56 -3.03
N LEU A 18 -7.65 -4.70 -2.46
CA LEU A 18 -6.23 -5.05 -2.35
C LEU A 18 -5.55 -5.12 -3.71
N LYS A 19 -6.21 -5.67 -4.73
CA LYS A 19 -5.67 -5.71 -6.09
C LYS A 19 -5.47 -4.30 -6.66
N HIS A 20 -6.44 -3.41 -6.49
CA HIS A 20 -6.34 -2.03 -6.97
C HIS A 20 -5.24 -1.25 -6.24
N HIS A 21 -5.15 -1.37 -4.91
CA HIS A 21 -4.07 -0.73 -4.15
C HIS A 21 -2.70 -1.25 -4.57
N LEU A 22 -2.53 -2.56 -4.80
CA LEU A 22 -1.26 -3.09 -5.26
C LEU A 22 -0.87 -2.57 -6.64
N ILE A 23 -1.84 -2.46 -7.57
CA ILE A 23 -1.58 -1.87 -8.89
C ILE A 23 -1.18 -0.40 -8.73
N SER A 24 -1.92 0.36 -7.93
CA SER A 24 -1.64 1.77 -7.69
C SER A 24 -0.27 1.99 -7.06
N ALA A 25 0.08 1.24 -6.01
CA ALA A 25 1.37 1.35 -5.33
C ALA A 25 2.54 1.08 -6.29
N ASN A 26 2.44 0.05 -7.14
CA ASN A 26 3.47 -0.23 -8.14
C ASN A 26 3.57 0.91 -9.17
N TYR A 27 2.44 1.44 -9.63
CA TYR A 27 2.44 2.56 -10.56
C TYR A 27 3.09 3.81 -9.93
N THR A 28 2.73 4.14 -8.70
CA THR A 28 3.35 5.24 -7.93
C THR A 28 4.86 5.03 -7.84
N PHE A 29 5.31 3.84 -7.43
CA PHE A 29 6.74 3.53 -7.33
C PHE A 29 7.46 3.75 -8.67
N TYR A 30 6.99 3.16 -9.76
CA TYR A 30 7.66 3.29 -11.06
C TYR A 30 7.64 4.72 -11.59
N SER A 31 6.52 5.43 -11.44
CA SER A 31 6.41 6.83 -11.85
C SER A 31 7.36 7.71 -11.05
N TYR A 32 7.48 7.47 -9.75
CA TYR A 32 8.35 8.23 -8.88
C TYR A 32 9.83 7.97 -9.20
N MET A 33 10.22 6.69 -9.34
CA MET A 33 11.59 6.32 -9.74
C MET A 33 12.02 6.90 -11.09
N ALA A 34 11.07 7.17 -11.99
CA ALA A 34 11.39 7.79 -13.28
C ALA A 34 11.76 9.27 -13.17
N ALA A 35 11.36 9.95 -12.10
CA ALA A 35 11.56 11.40 -11.91
C ALA A 35 12.39 11.75 -10.66
N ILE A 36 12.73 10.76 -9.81
CA ILE A 36 13.32 11.00 -8.49
C ILE A 36 14.64 11.77 -8.54
N ASP A 37 15.44 11.60 -9.60
CA ASP A 37 16.73 12.28 -9.73
C ASP A 37 16.57 13.77 -10.14
N ASP A 38 15.38 14.18 -10.57
CA ASP A 38 15.05 15.58 -10.89
C ASP A 38 14.44 16.34 -9.70
N LEU A 39 14.17 15.65 -8.58
CA LEU A 39 13.56 16.24 -7.39
C LEU A 39 14.59 16.95 -6.50
N THR A 40 14.17 18.06 -5.92
CA THR A 40 14.96 18.79 -4.92
C THR A 40 14.90 18.10 -3.55
N GLU A 41 15.85 18.43 -2.67
CA GLU A 41 15.88 17.91 -1.30
C GLU A 41 14.60 18.26 -0.50
N GLU A 42 14.02 19.45 -0.74
CA GLU A 42 12.78 19.86 -0.08
C GLU A 42 11.58 19.02 -0.56
N GLU A 43 11.48 18.76 -1.86
CA GLU A 43 10.46 17.88 -2.44
C GLU A 43 10.60 16.45 -1.92
N LEU A 44 11.81 15.88 -1.92
CA LEU A 44 12.08 14.54 -1.38
C LEU A 44 11.69 14.41 0.10
N LYS A 45 11.90 15.45 0.92
CA LYS A 45 11.49 15.45 2.33
C LYS A 45 9.98 15.50 2.50
N ALA A 46 9.29 16.33 1.71
CA ALA A 46 7.84 16.41 1.74
C ALA A 46 7.20 15.08 1.30
N ASP A 47 7.70 14.49 0.21
CA ASP A 47 7.24 13.19 -0.29
C ASP A 47 7.50 12.07 0.72
N LEU A 48 8.65 12.08 1.40
CA LEU A 48 8.96 11.11 2.44
C LEU A 48 7.93 11.14 3.57
N GLU A 49 7.54 12.33 4.02
CA GLU A 49 6.50 12.49 5.05
C GLU A 49 5.15 11.99 4.55
N GLU A 50 4.76 12.33 3.33
CA GLU A 50 3.49 11.88 2.72
C GLU A 50 3.41 10.35 2.62
N TYR A 51 4.47 9.68 2.14
CA TYR A 51 4.46 8.23 2.02
C TYR A 51 4.50 7.51 3.37
N LEU A 52 5.16 8.09 4.39
CA LEU A 52 5.11 7.56 5.75
C LEU A 52 3.69 7.65 6.32
N ASP A 53 3.02 8.78 6.11
CA ASP A 53 1.64 8.99 6.52
C ASP A 53 0.69 8.03 5.78
N GLN A 54 0.89 7.82 4.47
CA GLN A 54 0.10 6.87 3.70
C GLN A 54 0.23 5.45 4.24
N ILE A 55 1.44 5.01 4.60
CA ILE A 55 1.63 3.71 5.26
C ILE A 55 0.82 3.63 6.56
N SER A 56 0.93 4.66 7.40
CA SER A 56 0.31 4.71 8.72
C SER A 56 -1.23 4.73 8.65
N MET A 57 -1.77 5.58 7.79
CA MET A 57 -3.20 5.91 7.72
C MET A 57 -3.99 4.97 6.81
N GLU A 58 -3.37 4.39 5.79
CA GLU A 58 -4.07 3.56 4.80
C GLU A 58 -3.59 2.10 4.82
N ILE A 59 -2.27 1.89 4.72
CA ILE A 59 -1.73 0.53 4.49
C ILE A 59 -1.77 -0.32 5.76
N ILE A 60 -1.45 0.23 6.93
CA ILE A 60 -1.54 -0.49 8.21
C ILE A 60 -2.99 -0.93 8.50
N PRO A 61 -4.02 -0.06 8.36
CA PRO A 61 -5.41 -0.50 8.47
C PRO A 61 -5.80 -1.62 7.49
N LEU A 62 -5.35 -1.56 6.23
CA LEU A 62 -5.58 -2.62 5.25
C LEU A 62 -4.97 -3.97 5.70
N ILE A 63 -3.75 -3.95 6.23
CA ILE A 63 -3.11 -5.15 6.78
C ILE A 63 -3.92 -5.71 7.94
N LYS A 64 -4.29 -4.88 8.92
CA LYS A 64 -5.09 -5.31 10.08
C LYS A 64 -6.43 -5.91 9.66
N MET A 65 -7.07 -5.33 8.64
CA MET A 65 -8.31 -5.88 8.09
C MET A 65 -8.08 -7.25 7.45
N ALA A 66 -7.01 -7.41 6.66
CA ALA A 66 -6.65 -8.69 6.08
C ALA A 66 -6.35 -9.77 7.15
N GLU A 67 -5.62 -9.40 8.20
CA GLU A 67 -5.33 -10.27 9.35
C GLU A 67 -6.61 -10.67 10.09
N THR A 68 -7.55 -9.74 10.25
CA THR A 68 -8.85 -10.00 10.91
C THR A 68 -9.70 -10.99 10.12
N LEU A 69 -9.62 -10.96 8.78
CA LEU A 69 -10.31 -11.93 7.91
C LEU A 69 -9.66 -13.32 7.94
N GLY A 70 -8.39 -13.42 8.37
CA GLY A 70 -7.67 -14.68 8.53
C GLY A 70 -7.35 -15.42 7.24
N GLU A 71 -7.42 -14.73 6.08
CA GLU A 71 -7.10 -15.32 4.78
C GLU A 71 -5.67 -14.97 4.36
N GLU A 72 -4.80 -15.98 4.30
CA GLU A 72 -3.37 -15.82 3.99
C GLU A 72 -3.13 -15.05 2.67
N LYS A 73 -3.92 -15.32 1.63
CA LYS A 73 -3.85 -14.60 0.35
C LYS A 73 -4.07 -13.08 0.48
N PHE A 74 -4.90 -12.64 1.42
CA PHE A 74 -5.18 -11.23 1.66
C PHE A 74 -4.06 -10.59 2.47
N ILE A 75 -3.58 -11.29 3.49
CA ILE A 75 -2.46 -10.87 4.32
C ILE A 75 -1.23 -10.66 3.43
N GLU A 76 -0.86 -11.67 2.62
CA GLU A 76 0.27 -11.57 1.69
C GLU A 76 0.16 -10.37 0.74
N LYS A 77 -1.03 -10.13 0.17
CA LYS A 77 -1.25 -9.00 -0.73
C LYS A 77 -1.12 -7.66 0.00
N ALA A 78 -1.67 -7.54 1.20
CA ALA A 78 -1.58 -6.33 2.01
C ALA A 78 -0.12 -6.00 2.39
N TYR A 79 0.65 -7.02 2.79
CA TYR A 79 2.08 -6.86 3.06
C TYR A 79 2.89 -6.51 1.80
N LYS A 80 2.58 -7.10 0.65
CA LYS A 80 3.21 -6.72 -0.63
C LYS A 80 2.99 -5.24 -0.96
N ILE A 81 1.81 -4.68 -0.66
CA ILE A 81 1.56 -3.24 -0.85
C ILE A 81 2.51 -2.44 0.04
N LYS A 82 2.61 -2.79 1.32
CA LYS A 82 3.52 -2.14 2.27
C LYS A 82 4.97 -2.22 1.81
N ASP A 83 5.41 -3.36 1.29
CA ASP A 83 6.77 -3.54 0.81
C ASP A 83 7.11 -2.59 -0.36
N VAL A 84 6.15 -2.34 -1.26
CA VAL A 84 6.33 -1.36 -2.34
C VAL A 84 6.56 0.05 -1.78
N TYR A 85 5.75 0.48 -0.81
CA TYR A 85 5.94 1.80 -0.17
C TYR A 85 7.22 1.88 0.67
N ASN A 86 7.60 0.81 1.36
CA ASN A 86 8.88 0.77 2.08
C ASN A 86 10.06 0.92 1.12
N ASN A 87 10.03 0.22 -0.02
CA ASN A 87 11.07 0.36 -1.05
C ASN A 87 11.12 1.78 -1.60
N LEU A 88 9.97 2.42 -1.83
CA LEU A 88 9.90 3.82 -2.25
C LEU A 88 10.57 4.75 -1.24
N ILE A 89 10.22 4.60 0.03
CA ILE A 89 10.79 5.37 1.14
C ILE A 89 12.31 5.18 1.24
N ASP A 90 12.79 3.94 1.08
CA ASP A 90 14.22 3.64 1.13
C ASP A 90 14.96 4.28 -0.04
N GLU A 91 14.36 4.35 -1.23
CA GLU A 91 14.94 5.05 -2.38
C GLU A 91 14.97 6.57 -2.22
N ILE A 92 13.96 7.16 -1.57
CA ILE A 92 13.96 8.58 -1.20
C ILE A 92 15.08 8.87 -0.19
N LYS A 93 15.17 8.07 0.89
CA LYS A 93 16.19 8.24 1.94
C LYS A 93 17.62 8.11 1.44
N LYS A 94 17.87 7.35 0.37
CA LYS A 94 19.22 7.24 -0.22
C LYS A 94 19.68 8.52 -0.93
N ARG A 95 18.75 9.42 -1.26
CA ARG A 95 19.02 10.67 -2.00
C ARG A 95 19.01 11.90 -1.11
N LEU A 96 18.58 11.76 0.13
CA LEU A 96 18.73 12.75 1.21
C LEU A 96 20.09 12.58 1.91
#